data_AF-A6EU51-F1
#
_entry.id   AF-A6EU51-F1
#
_cell.length_a   1.000
_cell.length_b   1.000
_cell.length_c   1.000
_cell.angle_alpha   90.00
_cell.angle_beta   90.00
_cell.angle_gamma   90.00
#
_symmetry.space_group_name_H-M   'P 1'
#
loop_
_entity.id
_entity.type
_entity.pdbx_description
1 polymer ?
#
loop_
_entity_poly.entity_id
_entity_poly.type
_entity_poly.pdbx_seq_one_letter_code
_entity_poly.pdbx_strand_id
1 'polypeptide(L)'
;MRNLKKICVLAVVVLLGFTSQSIAQAKRDLSVSRVPSSKVTYKKTTKKVPSVRSVPNKTPINYKGQNYYYANNTYYTQTGGRYTVIPPKVGFRIKTVPVNYKLVRYNNHNYYHSQGIFYIQINNEYEVVNPEVGTIVYELPNDYEKVVIDGNTYYEYVNVLYEKIQIDGTRAYEVVGIIEME
;
A
#
# COMPACT_ATOMS: atom_id res chain seq x y z
N MET A 1 -24.86 43.63 -64.13
CA MET A 1 -24.92 42.16 -63.91
C MET A 1 -23.66 41.72 -63.18
N ARG A 2 -23.82 40.80 -62.21
CA ARG A 2 -22.83 40.04 -61.42
C ARG A 2 -22.32 40.63 -60.10
N ASN A 3 -23.10 40.30 -59.06
CA ASN A 3 -22.72 39.88 -57.71
C ASN A 3 -21.33 39.23 -57.57
N LEU A 4 -20.66 39.37 -56.41
CA LEU A 4 -20.58 38.30 -55.39
C LEU A 4 -19.81 38.73 -54.12
N LYS A 5 -20.44 38.43 -52.98
CA LYS A 5 -19.98 38.58 -51.58
C LYS A 5 -18.71 37.78 -51.27
N LYS A 6 -17.77 38.31 -50.46
CA LYS A 6 -16.85 37.56 -49.55
C LYS A 6 -16.47 38.48 -48.36
N ILE A 7 -17.11 38.33 -47.19
CA ILE A 7 -16.78 37.45 -46.05
C ILE A 7 -15.76 38.09 -45.09
N CYS A 8 -16.26 38.44 -43.91
CA CYS A 8 -15.54 38.82 -42.71
C CYS A 8 -14.61 37.70 -42.23
N VAL A 9 -13.42 38.07 -41.73
CA VAL A 9 -12.73 37.28 -40.71
C VAL A 9 -12.34 38.23 -39.58
N LEU A 10 -13.19 38.23 -38.55
CA LEU A 10 -12.94 38.86 -37.26
C LEU A 10 -11.95 37.95 -36.52
N ALA A 11 -10.71 38.39 -36.35
CA ALA A 11 -9.71 37.67 -35.59
C ALA A 11 -10.04 37.77 -34.09
N VAL A 12 -10.75 36.78 -33.56
CA VAL A 12 -10.92 36.61 -32.11
C VAL A 12 -9.76 35.77 -31.60
N VAL A 13 -8.72 36.44 -31.09
CA VAL A 13 -7.65 35.80 -30.33
C VAL A 13 -8.20 35.50 -28.94
N VAL A 14 -8.79 34.31 -28.75
CA VAL A 14 -9.10 33.80 -27.41
C VAL A 14 -7.83 33.22 -26.82
N LEU A 15 -7.09 34.04 -26.08
CA LEU A 15 -6.03 33.59 -25.18
C LEU A 15 -6.69 32.95 -23.95
N LEU A 16 -7.04 31.66 -24.06
CA LEU A 16 -7.27 30.83 -22.87
C LEU A 16 -5.91 30.50 -22.28
N GLY A 17 -5.46 31.36 -21.37
CA GLY A 17 -4.39 31.01 -20.44
C GLY A 17 -4.86 29.88 -19.54
N PHE A 18 -4.64 28.64 -19.96
CA PHE A 18 -4.65 27.51 -19.05
C PHE A 18 -3.42 27.65 -18.16
N THR A 19 -3.61 28.25 -16.99
CA THR A 19 -2.62 28.17 -15.91
C THR A 19 -2.52 26.71 -15.53
N SER A 20 -1.44 26.06 -15.98
CA SER A 20 -1.03 24.78 -15.43
C SER A 20 -0.77 25.04 -13.95
N GLN A 21 -1.72 24.67 -13.08
CA GLN A 21 -1.41 24.56 -11.66
C GLN A 21 -0.34 23.49 -11.59
N SER A 22 0.91 23.94 -11.44
CA SER A 22 2.00 23.12 -10.99
C SER A 22 1.53 22.56 -9.65
N ILE A 23 1.06 21.31 -9.65
CA ILE A 23 1.00 20.52 -8.44
C ILE A 23 2.45 20.45 -8.03
N ALA A 24 2.82 21.34 -7.12
CA ALA A 24 4.10 21.37 -6.49
C ALA A 24 4.35 19.96 -5.95
N GLN A 25 5.11 19.18 -6.71
CA GLN A 25 5.73 17.97 -6.22
C GLN A 25 6.85 18.48 -5.30
N ALA A 26 6.42 19.00 -4.14
CA ALA A 26 7.30 19.32 -3.05
C ALA A 26 8.08 18.04 -2.80
N LYS A 27 9.39 18.13 -3.02
CA LYS A 27 10.37 17.09 -2.77
C LYS A 27 10.09 16.55 -1.37
N ARG A 28 9.32 15.46 -1.28
CA ARG A 28 8.97 14.83 0.00
C ARG A 28 10.29 14.46 0.64
N ASP A 29 10.58 15.09 1.76
CA ASP A 29 11.82 14.86 2.47
C ASP A 29 11.87 13.38 2.85
N LEU A 30 12.94 12.68 2.44
CA LEU A 30 13.11 11.23 2.69
C LEU A 30 13.10 10.91 4.19
N SER A 31 13.23 11.93 5.05
CA SER A 31 13.03 11.87 6.50
C SER A 31 11.60 11.49 6.92
N VAL A 32 10.60 11.61 6.05
CA VAL A 32 9.21 11.14 6.26
C VAL A 32 9.08 9.61 6.07
N SER A 33 10.10 8.94 5.54
CA SER A 33 10.05 7.49 5.28
C SER A 33 9.84 6.64 6.54
N ARG A 34 10.16 7.15 7.73
CA ARG A 34 10.01 6.45 9.02
C ARG A 34 9.25 7.34 9.99
N VAL A 35 8.12 6.85 10.47
CA VAL A 35 7.22 7.59 11.36
C VAL A 35 7.14 6.84 12.69
N PRO A 36 7.54 7.45 13.82
CA PRO A 36 7.34 6.83 15.13
C PRO A 36 5.86 6.57 15.40
N SER A 37 5.51 5.40 15.96
CA SER A 37 4.13 5.03 16.26
C SER A 37 3.43 6.03 17.18
N SER A 38 4.17 6.72 18.05
CA SER A 38 3.64 7.76 18.96
C SER A 38 3.07 8.98 18.24
N LYS A 39 3.42 9.21 16.96
CA LYS A 39 2.86 10.29 16.13
C LYS A 39 1.61 9.87 15.36
N VAL A 40 1.22 8.60 15.41
CA VAL A 40 0.16 8.04 14.58
C VAL A 40 -1.15 8.01 15.36
N THR A 41 -2.16 8.73 14.88
CA THR A 41 -3.52 8.67 15.44
C THR A 41 -4.46 7.89 14.51
N TYR A 42 -4.98 6.75 14.98
CA TYR A 42 -5.95 5.95 14.22
C TYR A 42 -7.35 6.57 14.25
N LYS A 43 -8.00 6.67 13.08
CA LYS A 43 -9.39 7.18 13.00
C LYS A 43 -10.42 6.19 13.53
N LYS A 44 -10.16 4.88 13.46
CA LYS A 44 -11.00 3.86 14.08
C LYS A 44 -10.44 3.53 15.46
N THR A 45 -11.33 3.46 16.45
CA THR A 45 -10.96 3.12 17.83
C THR A 45 -10.85 1.62 18.08
N THR A 46 -11.42 0.78 17.19
CA THR A 46 -11.42 -0.68 17.36
C THR A 46 -11.19 -1.41 16.03
N LYS A 47 -10.38 -2.47 16.09
CA LYS A 47 -10.17 -3.42 14.99
C LYS A 47 -10.76 -4.77 15.38
N LYS A 48 -11.76 -5.25 14.62
CA LYS A 48 -12.27 -6.61 14.79
C LYS A 48 -11.31 -7.59 14.13
N VAL A 49 -10.61 -8.39 14.94
CA VAL A 49 -9.69 -9.42 14.44
C VAL A 49 -10.44 -10.76 14.36
N PRO A 50 -10.56 -11.38 13.16
CA PRO A 50 -11.22 -12.67 13.02
C PRO A 50 -10.50 -13.77 13.82
N SER A 51 -11.28 -14.66 14.46
CA SER A 51 -10.74 -15.86 15.11
C SER A 51 -11.59 -17.10 14.83
N VAL A 52 -10.93 -18.25 14.68
CA VAL A 52 -11.55 -19.55 14.38
C VAL A 52 -11.08 -20.62 15.36
N ARG A 53 -11.85 -21.71 15.48
CA ARG A 53 -11.51 -22.84 16.38
C ARG A 53 -10.45 -23.77 15.78
N SER A 54 -10.40 -23.89 14.46
CA SER A 54 -9.48 -24.79 13.75
C SER A 54 -9.03 -24.19 12.43
N VAL A 55 -7.82 -24.55 12.01
CA VAL A 55 -7.25 -24.20 10.71
C VAL A 55 -6.72 -25.50 10.08
N PRO A 56 -7.50 -26.15 9.19
CA PRO A 56 -7.06 -27.32 8.46
C PRO A 56 -5.85 -27.02 7.56
N ASN A 57 -5.02 -28.03 7.29
CA ASN A 57 -3.86 -27.93 6.37
C ASN A 57 -2.89 -26.77 6.67
N LYS A 58 -2.81 -26.35 7.92
CA LYS A 58 -1.92 -25.27 8.34
C LYS A 58 -0.46 -25.70 8.36
N THR A 59 0.41 -24.80 7.93
CA THR A 59 1.87 -24.94 8.07
C THR A 59 2.32 -24.15 9.31
N PRO A 60 2.84 -24.81 10.36
CA PRO A 60 3.40 -24.12 11.51
C PRO A 60 4.76 -23.51 11.17
N ILE A 61 4.98 -22.26 11.58
CA ILE A 61 6.21 -21.51 11.34
C ILE A 61 6.57 -20.79 12.64
N ASN A 62 7.78 -21.02 13.17
CA ASN A 62 8.28 -20.25 14.31
C ASN A 62 9.08 -19.05 13.78
N TYR A 63 8.75 -17.85 14.25
CA TYR A 63 9.47 -16.64 13.89
C TYR A 63 9.71 -15.78 15.13
N LYS A 64 10.98 -15.59 15.50
CA LYS A 64 11.40 -14.80 16.67
C LYS A 64 10.63 -15.18 17.95
N GLY A 65 10.44 -16.49 18.18
CA GLY A 65 9.72 -17.01 19.35
C GLY A 65 8.18 -16.97 19.24
N GLN A 66 7.62 -16.32 18.23
CA GLN A 66 6.17 -16.34 17.95
C GLN A 66 5.84 -17.50 17.01
N ASN A 67 4.88 -18.33 17.42
CA ASN A 67 4.32 -19.35 16.53
C ASN A 67 3.28 -18.73 15.59
N TYR A 68 3.48 -18.96 14.30
CA TYR A 68 2.58 -18.65 13.21
C TYR A 68 2.03 -19.95 12.62
N TYR A 69 0.85 -19.85 12.05
CA TYR A 69 0.23 -20.91 11.28
C TYR A 69 -0.27 -20.31 9.97
N TYR A 70 0.20 -20.84 8.85
CA TYR A 70 -0.17 -20.35 7.53
C TYR A 70 -1.10 -21.34 6.83
N ALA A 71 -2.25 -20.87 6.35
CA ALA A 71 -3.19 -21.64 5.54
C ALA A 71 -4.03 -20.71 4.66
N ASN A 72 -4.32 -21.10 3.42
CA ASN A 72 -5.22 -20.37 2.53
C ASN A 72 -4.88 -18.87 2.43
N ASN A 73 -3.61 -18.54 2.17
CA ASN A 73 -3.08 -17.18 2.12
C ASN A 73 -3.24 -16.35 3.41
N THR A 74 -3.62 -16.97 4.53
CA THR A 74 -3.87 -16.28 5.79
C THR A 74 -2.91 -16.77 6.87
N TYR A 75 -2.43 -15.82 7.68
CA TYR A 75 -1.54 -16.09 8.79
C TYR A 75 -2.32 -15.99 10.10
N TYR A 76 -2.06 -16.94 10.99
CA TYR A 76 -2.71 -17.04 12.28
C TYR A 76 -1.68 -17.17 13.39
N THR A 77 -2.03 -16.69 14.58
CA THR A 77 -1.42 -17.10 15.84
C THR A 77 -2.43 -17.89 16.65
N GLN A 78 -1.98 -18.69 17.62
CA GLN A 78 -2.85 -19.45 18.49
C GLN A 78 -2.73 -18.97 19.94
N THR A 79 -3.85 -18.51 20.49
CA THR A 79 -3.95 -18.06 21.89
C THR A 79 -5.26 -18.58 22.49
N GLY A 80 -5.21 -19.15 23.70
CA GLY A 80 -6.42 -19.63 24.39
C GLY A 80 -7.20 -20.69 23.60
N GLY A 81 -6.51 -21.58 22.88
CA GLY A 81 -7.13 -22.63 22.06
C GLY A 81 -7.80 -22.15 20.78
N ARG A 82 -7.67 -20.87 20.41
CA ARG A 82 -8.24 -20.29 19.18
C ARG A 82 -7.14 -19.81 18.25
N TYR A 83 -7.41 -19.83 16.95
CA TYR A 83 -6.54 -19.25 15.93
C TYR A 83 -7.05 -17.86 15.56
N THR A 84 -6.21 -16.85 15.73
CA THR A 84 -6.53 -15.45 15.45
C THR A 84 -5.70 -14.98 14.28
N VAL A 85 -6.34 -14.31 13.31
CA VAL A 85 -5.65 -13.78 12.13
C VAL A 85 -4.66 -12.69 12.56
N ILE A 86 -3.40 -12.81 12.12
CA ILE A 86 -2.38 -11.79 12.35
C ILE A 86 -1.51 -11.63 11.10
N PRO A 87 -1.08 -10.42 10.73
CA PRO A 87 -0.14 -10.25 9.62
C PRO A 87 1.25 -10.83 9.98
N PRO A 88 2.01 -11.34 9.01
CA PRO A 88 3.40 -11.72 9.23
C PRO A 88 4.26 -10.47 9.41
N LYS A 89 5.29 -10.55 10.26
CA LYS A 89 6.22 -9.43 10.51
C LYS A 89 7.33 -9.41 9.45
N VAL A 90 7.92 -8.23 9.21
CA VAL A 90 9.13 -8.10 8.38
C VAL A 90 10.22 -9.08 8.83
N GLY A 91 10.88 -9.72 7.86
CA GLY A 91 11.87 -10.79 8.04
C GLY A 91 11.28 -12.20 8.12
N PHE A 92 9.95 -12.34 8.15
CA PHE A 92 9.28 -13.64 8.14
C PHE A 92 9.46 -14.33 6.80
N ARG A 93 9.75 -15.64 6.78
CA ARG A 93 10.00 -16.41 5.55
C ARG A 93 9.00 -17.54 5.34
N ILE A 94 8.65 -17.76 4.08
CA ILE A 94 7.83 -18.88 3.61
C ILE A 94 8.44 -19.52 2.37
N LYS A 95 8.19 -20.82 2.17
CA LYS A 95 8.69 -21.56 1.00
C LYS A 95 7.94 -21.25 -0.29
N THR A 96 6.66 -20.92 -0.17
CA THR A 96 5.79 -20.67 -1.33
C THR A 96 5.06 -19.36 -1.12
N VAL A 97 5.23 -18.44 -2.07
CA VAL A 97 4.49 -17.18 -2.10
C VAL A 97 2.98 -17.43 -2.10
N PRO A 98 2.16 -16.57 -1.46
CA PRO A 98 0.72 -16.73 -1.49
C PRO A 98 0.17 -16.76 -2.93
N VAL A 99 -0.87 -17.56 -3.16
CA VAL A 99 -1.52 -17.60 -4.49
C VAL A 99 -2.12 -16.23 -4.84
N ASN A 100 -2.28 -15.94 -6.13
CA ASN A 100 -2.82 -14.66 -6.64
C ASN A 100 -2.00 -13.42 -6.23
N TYR A 101 -0.70 -13.56 -6.01
CA TYR A 101 0.19 -12.40 -5.84
C TYR A 101 0.23 -11.57 -7.13
N LYS A 102 0.53 -10.27 -6.98
CA LYS A 102 0.85 -9.36 -8.09
C LYS A 102 2.32 -9.01 -8.03
N LEU A 103 2.97 -8.96 -9.19
CA LEU A 103 4.35 -8.50 -9.28
C LEU A 103 4.36 -6.97 -9.32
N VAL A 104 4.99 -6.34 -8.34
CA VAL A 104 5.18 -4.89 -8.25
C VAL A 104 6.66 -4.61 -8.45
N ARG A 105 6.99 -3.82 -9.48
CA ARG A 105 8.37 -3.45 -9.78
C ARG A 105 8.62 -2.01 -9.35
N TYR A 106 9.67 -1.80 -8.59
CA TYR A 106 10.10 -0.46 -8.18
C TYR A 106 11.61 -0.48 -8.01
N ASN A 107 12.30 0.51 -8.60
CA ASN A 107 13.76 0.54 -8.68
C ASN A 107 14.32 -0.81 -9.17
N ASN A 108 15.22 -1.42 -8.39
CA ASN A 108 15.87 -2.69 -8.67
C ASN A 108 15.17 -3.89 -8.00
N HIS A 109 14.01 -3.68 -7.38
CA HIS A 109 13.30 -4.71 -6.63
C HIS A 109 12.05 -5.20 -7.37
N ASN A 110 11.87 -6.52 -7.33
CA ASN A 110 10.66 -7.22 -7.76
C ASN A 110 9.94 -7.71 -6.50
N TYR A 111 8.87 -7.02 -6.12
CA TYR A 111 8.04 -7.42 -5.00
C TYR A 111 6.92 -8.33 -5.46
N TYR A 112 6.75 -9.45 -4.77
CA TYR A 112 5.57 -10.27 -4.84
C TYR A 112 4.59 -9.69 -3.82
N HIS A 113 3.57 -8.96 -4.27
CA HIS A 113 2.59 -8.31 -3.41
C HIS A 113 1.33 -9.16 -3.29
N SER A 114 0.93 -9.51 -2.07
CA SER A 114 -0.31 -10.27 -1.83
C SER A 114 -0.95 -9.86 -0.51
N GLN A 115 -2.25 -9.55 -0.56
CA GLN A 115 -3.04 -9.11 0.61
C GLN A 115 -2.38 -7.98 1.42
N GLY A 116 -1.75 -7.02 0.75
CA GLY A 116 -1.06 -5.89 1.40
C GLY A 116 0.32 -6.21 1.98
N ILE A 117 0.79 -7.45 1.84
CA ILE A 117 2.12 -7.88 2.29
C ILE A 117 3.05 -7.96 1.08
N PHE A 118 4.25 -7.41 1.22
CA PHE A 118 5.29 -7.45 0.21
C PHE A 118 6.29 -8.54 0.55
N TYR A 119 6.64 -9.35 -0.45
CA TYR A 119 7.68 -10.35 -0.34
C TYR A 119 8.75 -10.11 -1.40
N ILE A 120 9.99 -10.44 -1.07
CA ILE A 120 11.06 -10.61 -2.05
C ILE A 120 11.51 -12.08 -2.02
N GLN A 121 11.97 -12.57 -3.16
CA GLN A 121 12.56 -13.90 -3.23
C GLN A 121 14.01 -13.84 -2.78
N ILE A 122 14.37 -14.66 -1.81
CA ILE A 122 15.74 -14.85 -1.34
C ILE A 122 16.04 -16.35 -1.39
N ASN A 123 16.98 -16.75 -2.24
CA ASN A 123 17.24 -18.16 -2.54
C ASN A 123 15.96 -18.88 -2.99
N ASN A 124 15.53 -19.89 -2.22
CA ASN A 124 14.34 -20.72 -2.48
C ASN A 124 13.17 -20.37 -1.56
N GLU A 125 13.20 -19.21 -0.90
CA GLU A 125 12.17 -18.73 0.02
C GLU A 125 11.73 -17.32 -0.34
N TYR A 126 10.62 -16.90 0.26
CA TYR A 126 10.05 -15.57 0.14
C TYR A 126 10.05 -14.91 1.50
N GLU A 127 10.74 -13.78 1.61
CA GLU A 127 10.86 -13.00 2.84
C GLU A 127 9.91 -11.81 2.81
N VAL A 128 9.15 -11.62 3.89
CA VAL A 128 8.31 -10.44 4.10
C VAL A 128 9.20 -9.23 4.32
N VAL A 129 8.99 -8.19 3.52
CA VAL A 129 9.77 -6.95 3.58
C VAL A 129 8.85 -5.73 3.61
N ASN A 130 9.41 -4.60 4.05
CA ASN A 130 8.79 -3.31 3.78
C ASN A 130 9.05 -2.93 2.31
N PRO A 131 8.04 -2.40 1.60
CA PRO A 131 8.28 -1.78 0.30
C PRO A 131 9.06 -0.49 0.46
N GLU A 132 9.76 -0.09 -0.60
CA GLU A 132 10.39 1.24 -0.67
C GLU A 132 9.35 2.34 -0.85
N VAL A 133 9.64 3.52 -0.29
CA VAL A 133 8.88 4.74 -0.55
C VAL A 133 8.87 5.03 -2.05
N GLY A 134 7.70 5.38 -2.57
CA GLY A 134 7.42 5.54 -3.99
C GLY A 134 6.91 4.28 -4.69
N THR A 135 6.92 3.11 -4.02
CA THR A 135 6.30 1.89 -4.56
C THR A 135 4.80 2.10 -4.74
N ILE A 136 4.24 1.67 -5.88
CA ILE A 136 2.84 1.90 -6.23
C ILE A 136 2.06 0.58 -6.26
N VAL A 137 0.89 0.57 -5.64
CA VAL A 137 -0.09 -0.53 -5.71
C VAL A 137 -1.46 -0.02 -6.11
N TYR A 138 -2.28 -0.87 -6.72
CA TYR A 138 -3.62 -0.49 -7.20
C TYR A 138 -4.75 -0.92 -6.26
N GLU A 139 -4.42 -1.69 -5.22
CA GLU A 139 -5.38 -2.19 -4.25
C GLU A 139 -4.77 -2.21 -2.85
N LEU A 140 -5.60 -1.86 -1.87
CA LEU A 140 -5.31 -2.03 -0.45
C LEU A 140 -6.22 -3.14 0.10
N PRO A 141 -5.80 -3.88 1.13
CA PRO A 141 -6.65 -4.87 1.80
C PRO A 141 -7.90 -4.23 2.38
N ASN A 142 -9.01 -4.99 2.45
CA ASN A 142 -10.30 -4.46 2.92
C ASN A 142 -10.27 -3.92 4.35
N ASP A 143 -9.34 -4.40 5.19
CA ASP A 143 -9.14 -3.98 6.58
C ASP A 143 -8.01 -2.94 6.75
N TYR A 144 -7.68 -2.18 5.69
CA TYR A 144 -6.83 -1.00 5.82
C TYR A 144 -7.40 0.00 6.84
N GLU A 145 -6.50 0.78 7.44
CA GLU A 145 -6.85 1.85 8.35
C GLU A 145 -6.60 3.23 7.75
N LYS A 146 -7.27 4.24 8.31
CA LYS A 146 -6.94 5.64 8.05
C LYS A 146 -6.33 6.21 9.31
N VAL A 147 -5.16 6.81 9.16
CA VAL A 147 -4.40 7.40 10.26
C VAL A 147 -4.21 8.90 10.01
N VAL A 148 -4.01 9.66 11.08
CA VAL A 148 -3.64 11.07 11.05
C VAL A 148 -2.24 11.21 11.62
N ILE A 149 -1.37 11.87 10.86
CA ILE A 149 0.01 12.20 11.24
C ILE A 149 0.21 13.67 10.88
N ASP A 150 0.60 14.50 11.85
CA ASP A 150 0.83 15.94 11.68
C ASP A 150 -0.32 16.68 10.96
N GLY A 151 -1.57 16.29 11.26
CA GLY A 151 -2.79 16.86 10.68
C GLY A 151 -3.20 16.30 9.32
N ASN A 152 -2.35 15.51 8.65
CA ASN A 152 -2.61 14.90 7.35
C ASN A 152 -3.17 13.48 7.49
N THR A 153 -4.07 13.08 6.57
CA THR A 153 -4.67 11.74 6.58
C THR A 153 -3.97 10.81 5.60
N TYR A 154 -3.57 9.64 6.08
CA TYR A 154 -2.94 8.58 5.29
C TYR A 154 -3.76 7.29 5.37
N TYR A 155 -3.54 6.40 4.40
CA TYR A 155 -3.98 5.01 4.48
C TYR A 155 -2.86 4.18 5.10
N GLU A 156 -3.20 3.22 5.96
CA GLU A 156 -2.21 2.40 6.65
C GLU A 156 -2.60 0.93 6.52
N TYR A 157 -1.59 0.10 6.25
CA TYR A 157 -1.72 -1.35 6.36
C TYR A 157 -0.40 -1.98 6.78
N VAL A 158 -0.41 -2.70 7.92
CA VAL A 158 0.75 -3.42 8.47
C VAL A 158 1.97 -2.52 8.52
N ASN A 159 1.78 -1.35 9.13
CA ASN A 159 2.75 -0.30 9.33
C ASN A 159 3.23 0.39 8.04
N VAL A 160 2.72 0.05 6.86
CA VAL A 160 3.03 0.78 5.63
C VAL A 160 2.03 1.91 5.44
N LEU A 161 2.53 3.13 5.24
CA LEU A 161 1.73 4.33 4.97
C LEU A 161 1.60 4.54 3.47
N TYR A 162 0.38 4.84 3.03
CA TYR A 162 0.06 5.12 1.64
C TYR A 162 -0.69 6.43 1.48
N GLU A 163 -0.39 7.11 0.38
CA GLU A 163 -1.23 8.17 -0.16
C GLU A 163 -2.01 7.68 -1.38
N LYS A 164 -3.25 8.13 -1.50
CA LYS A 164 -4.07 7.85 -2.70
C LYS A 164 -3.66 8.79 -3.82
N ILE A 165 -3.34 8.22 -4.97
CA ILE A 165 -2.98 8.94 -6.20
C ILE A 165 -3.86 8.50 -7.38
N GLN A 166 -3.68 9.15 -8.53
CA GLN A 166 -4.25 8.73 -9.81
C GLN A 166 -3.15 8.59 -10.85
N ILE A 167 -3.20 7.51 -11.63
CA ILE A 167 -2.30 7.22 -12.75
C ILE A 167 -3.18 6.87 -13.94
N ASP A 168 -3.12 7.67 -15.00
CA ASP A 168 -3.92 7.49 -16.21
C ASP A 168 -5.43 7.29 -15.93
N GLY A 169 -5.96 8.09 -15.00
CA GLY A 169 -7.36 8.00 -14.54
C GLY A 169 -7.68 6.81 -13.63
N THR A 170 -6.73 5.90 -13.40
CA THR A 170 -6.86 4.75 -12.51
C THR A 170 -6.42 5.12 -11.10
N ARG A 171 -7.22 4.76 -10.09
CA ARG A 171 -6.86 4.95 -8.67
C ARG A 171 -5.71 4.02 -8.30
N ALA A 172 -4.67 4.60 -7.69
CA ALA A 172 -3.54 3.85 -7.14
C ALA A 172 -3.16 4.41 -5.76
N TYR A 173 -2.20 3.76 -5.11
CA TYR A 173 -1.70 4.10 -3.80
C TYR A 173 -0.18 4.04 -3.80
N GLU A 174 0.45 5.15 -3.43
CA GLU A 174 1.90 5.28 -3.34
C GLU A 174 2.33 5.08 -1.89
N VAL A 175 3.34 4.24 -1.66
CA VAL A 175 4.00 4.10 -0.35
C VAL A 175 4.72 5.40 -0.03
N VAL A 176 4.39 6.03 1.09
CA VAL A 176 4.98 7.32 1.51
C VAL A 176 5.80 7.22 2.79
N GLY A 177 5.70 6.11 3.52
CA GLY A 177 6.48 5.88 4.72
C GLY A 177 6.15 4.57 5.41
N ILE A 178 6.87 4.29 6.49
CA ILE A 178 6.71 3.12 7.35
C ILE A 178 6.58 3.58 8.80
N ILE A 179 5.62 3.03 9.53
CA ILE A 179 5.48 3.25 10.96
C ILE A 179 6.50 2.37 11.69
N GLU A 180 7.35 2.99 12.48
CA GLU A 180 8.26 2.29 13.39
C GLU A 180 7.58 2.15 14.76
N MET A 181 7.45 0.90 15.20
CA MET A 181 6.92 0.58 16.51
C MET A 181 8.03 0.81 17.54
N GLU A 182 7.80 1.74 18.46
CA GLU A 182 8.67 2.00 19.61
C GLU A 182 8.54 0.92 20.70
#